data_AF-X1B6K4-F1
#
_entry.id   AF-X1B6K4-F1
#
_cell.length_a   1.000
_cell.length_b   1.000
_cell.length_c   1.000
_cell.angle_alpha   90.00
_cell.angle_beta   90.00
_cell.angle_gamma   90.00
#
_symmetry.space_group_name_H-M   'P 1'
#
loop_
_entity.id
_entity.type
_entity.pdbx_description
1 polymer ?
#
loop_
_entity_poly.entity_id
_entity_poly.type
_entity_poly.pdbx_seq_one_letter_code
_entity_poly.pdbx_strand_id
1 'polypeptide(L)'
;SQCHYHDVAMDGNGNFTIVWMQDDDEHPYNIIMARRYDAAGQDKADPCEVSTGEFFTISHPSIAMGGNGHFVVCWEGHPDSAAEKDIHARRYKFDGSSMSQQFTVNTTTPGVQEYPGVAMNNWREFVIIWDSETSPGSSERDIFGQRYDSLYKPIGDEFKINTYVVDDQKYPDVAMKENGQFVTVWQSNEQDSSGYGIFGEFGPKICCADFSGNGFVNFRDYCAMAEEWLKNENPLRADLIDDNTIDEQDLGAFCKQWLTPCYECNEVDIKG
;
A
#
# COMPACT_ATOMS: atom_id res chain seq x y z
N SER A 1 -27.43 -7.39 -14.59
CA SER A 1 -26.28 -6.83 -13.86
C SER A 1 -25.61 -5.76 -14.70
N GLN A 2 -25.11 -4.70 -14.06
CA GLN A 2 -24.19 -3.73 -14.65
C GLN A 2 -22.83 -3.89 -14.00
N CYS A 3 -21.76 -3.76 -14.78
CA CYS A 3 -20.38 -3.85 -14.29
C CYS A 3 -19.70 -2.51 -14.50
N HIS A 4 -19.08 -1.98 -13.44
CA HIS A 4 -18.37 -0.71 -13.43
C HIS A 4 -17.01 -0.90 -12.77
N TYR A 5 -16.13 0.11 -12.91
CA TYR A 5 -14.81 0.20 -12.24
C TYR A 5 -14.03 -1.11 -12.29
N HIS A 6 -13.19 -1.27 -13.31
CA HIS A 6 -12.41 -2.49 -13.53
C HIS A 6 -10.93 -2.23 -13.33
N ASP A 7 -10.25 -3.25 -12.83
CA ASP A 7 -8.79 -3.26 -12.74
C ASP A 7 -8.27 -4.68 -13.03
N VAL A 8 -7.00 -4.79 -13.44
CA VAL A 8 -6.38 -6.05 -13.85
C VAL A 8 -4.94 -6.13 -13.38
N ALA A 9 -4.57 -7.30 -12.86
CA ALA A 9 -3.18 -7.62 -12.52
C ALA A 9 -2.77 -8.98 -13.07
N MET A 10 -1.48 -9.13 -13.38
CA MET A 10 -0.91 -10.30 -14.05
C MET A 10 0.33 -10.81 -13.31
N ASP A 11 0.50 -12.14 -13.26
CA ASP A 11 1.67 -12.80 -12.70
C ASP A 11 2.80 -12.98 -13.73
N GLY A 12 3.96 -13.46 -13.28
CA GLY A 12 5.14 -13.66 -14.13
C GLY A 12 4.97 -14.77 -15.17
N ASN A 13 3.92 -15.59 -15.07
CA ASN A 13 3.58 -16.63 -16.05
C ASN A 13 2.52 -16.17 -17.04
N GLY A 14 2.03 -14.93 -16.94
CA GLY A 14 0.99 -14.36 -17.79
C GLY A 14 -0.43 -14.68 -17.33
N ASN A 15 -0.65 -15.36 -16.21
CA ASN A 15 -2.00 -15.51 -15.66
C ASN A 15 -2.45 -14.17 -15.11
N PHE A 16 -3.73 -13.81 -15.27
CA PHE A 16 -4.23 -12.53 -14.82
C PHE A 16 -5.58 -12.65 -14.13
N THR A 17 -5.85 -11.69 -13.25
CA THR A 17 -7.13 -11.54 -12.56
C THR A 17 -7.70 -10.19 -12.91
N ILE A 18 -8.98 -10.16 -13.29
CA ILE A 18 -9.75 -8.94 -13.47
C ILE A 18 -10.68 -8.79 -12.27
N VAL A 19 -10.76 -7.59 -11.72
CA VAL A 19 -11.73 -7.21 -10.69
C VAL A 19 -12.72 -6.18 -11.23
N TRP A 20 -13.95 -6.20 -10.75
CA TRP A 20 -14.96 -5.19 -11.10
C TRP A 20 -15.98 -5.01 -9.98
N MET A 21 -16.61 -3.83 -9.95
CA MET A 21 -17.83 -3.59 -9.19
C MET A 21 -19.03 -4.08 -9.99
N GLN A 22 -19.93 -4.82 -9.36
CA GLN A 22 -21.15 -5.34 -9.97
C GLN A 22 -22.38 -4.85 -9.22
N ASP A 23 -23.32 -4.27 -9.98
CA ASP A 23 -24.69 -4.04 -9.56
C ASP A 23 -25.56 -5.15 -10.14
N ASP A 24 -26.31 -5.86 -9.33
CA ASP A 24 -27.30 -6.83 -9.82
C ASP A 24 -28.63 -6.73 -9.08
N ASP A 25 -29.66 -7.33 -9.67
CA ASP A 25 -31.01 -7.32 -9.10
C ASP A 25 -31.15 -8.32 -7.94
N GLU A 26 -30.11 -9.12 -7.65
CA GLU A 26 -30.11 -10.14 -6.60
C GLU A 26 -29.66 -9.57 -5.25
N HIS A 27 -28.80 -8.56 -5.27
CA HIS A 27 -28.34 -7.85 -4.08
C HIS A 27 -28.95 -6.45 -3.99
N PRO A 28 -29.36 -5.98 -2.80
CA PRO A 28 -29.81 -4.60 -2.61
C PRO A 28 -28.65 -3.60 -2.64
N TYR A 29 -27.40 -4.08 -2.75
CA TYR A 29 -26.15 -3.34 -2.76
C TYR A 29 -25.24 -3.88 -3.85
N ASN A 30 -24.21 -3.11 -4.20
CA ASN A 30 -23.20 -3.53 -5.14
C ASN A 30 -22.10 -4.38 -4.49
N ILE A 31 -21.45 -5.24 -5.28
CA ILE A 31 -20.43 -6.20 -4.80
C ILE A 31 -19.15 -6.09 -5.63
N ILE A 32 -18.00 -6.48 -5.04
CA ILE A 32 -16.74 -6.58 -5.77
C ILE A 32 -16.57 -8.02 -6.22
N MET A 33 -16.36 -8.21 -7.51
CA MET A 33 -16.19 -9.51 -8.14
C MET A 33 -14.79 -9.65 -8.70
N ALA A 34 -14.32 -10.88 -8.83
CA ALA A 34 -13.09 -11.23 -9.52
C ALA A 34 -13.29 -12.40 -10.48
N ARG A 35 -12.54 -12.39 -11.57
CA ARG A 35 -12.39 -13.55 -12.47
C ARG A 35 -10.95 -13.73 -12.87
N ARG A 36 -10.55 -14.98 -12.96
CA ARG A 36 -9.17 -15.40 -13.15
C ARG A 36 -9.01 -16.10 -14.48
N TYR A 37 -7.93 -15.77 -15.16
CA TYR A 37 -7.60 -16.28 -16.47
C TYR A 37 -6.17 -16.86 -16.46
N ASP A 38 -5.94 -17.84 -17.31
CA ASP A 38 -4.60 -18.28 -17.64
C ASP A 38 -3.93 -17.38 -18.67
N ALA A 39 -2.67 -17.66 -18.99
CA ALA A 39 -1.89 -16.90 -19.97
C ALA A 39 -2.44 -16.97 -21.41
N ALA A 40 -3.31 -17.93 -21.70
CA ALA A 40 -4.01 -18.03 -22.98
C ALA A 40 -5.36 -17.27 -22.98
N GLY A 41 -5.74 -16.66 -21.84
CA GLY A 41 -7.02 -15.99 -21.67
C GLY A 41 -8.19 -16.96 -21.42
N GLN A 42 -7.92 -18.22 -21.10
CA GLN A 42 -8.96 -19.17 -20.68
C GLN A 42 -9.28 -18.95 -19.22
N ASP A 43 -10.56 -19.01 -18.88
CA ASP A 43 -11.02 -18.86 -17.52
C ASP A 43 -10.59 -20.04 -16.64
N LYS A 44 -10.01 -19.74 -15.48
CA LYS A 44 -9.60 -20.74 -14.50
C LYS A 44 -10.75 -21.22 -13.62
N ALA A 45 -11.77 -20.39 -13.44
CA ALA A 45 -12.94 -20.64 -12.62
C ALA A 45 -14.06 -19.64 -12.97
N ASP A 46 -15.27 -19.93 -12.49
CA ASP A 46 -16.38 -18.97 -12.47
C ASP A 46 -16.01 -17.71 -11.66
N PRO A 47 -16.62 -16.55 -11.97
CA PRO A 47 -16.49 -15.35 -11.15
C PRO A 47 -16.74 -15.65 -9.67
N CYS A 48 -15.94 -15.07 -8.79
CA CYS A 48 -16.14 -15.15 -7.35
C CYS A 48 -16.30 -13.77 -6.73
N GLU A 49 -17.10 -13.70 -5.67
CA GLU A 49 -17.24 -12.48 -4.88
C GLU A 49 -16.00 -12.27 -4.02
N VAL A 50 -15.45 -11.06 -4.11
CA VAL A 50 -14.30 -10.58 -3.35
C VAL A 50 -14.76 -9.98 -2.03
N SER A 51 -15.73 -9.07 -2.10
CA SER A 51 -16.38 -8.49 -0.93
C SER A 51 -17.05 -9.58 -0.11
N THR A 52 -17.07 -9.41 1.21
CA THR A 52 -17.83 -10.29 2.10
C THR A 52 -18.51 -9.47 3.17
N GLY A 53 -19.77 -9.79 3.46
CA GLY A 53 -20.57 -9.01 4.40
C GLY A 53 -21.45 -8.00 3.68
N GLU A 54 -22.46 -7.49 4.39
CA GLU A 54 -23.40 -6.54 3.83
C GLU A 54 -22.82 -5.13 3.92
N PHE A 55 -22.68 -4.50 2.76
CA PHE A 55 -22.29 -3.11 2.63
C PHE A 55 -23.48 -2.29 2.15
N PHE A 56 -23.57 -1.03 2.57
CA PHE A 56 -24.52 -0.11 1.97
C PHE A 56 -24.11 0.21 0.53
N THR A 57 -22.81 0.49 0.34
CA THR A 57 -22.19 0.62 -0.98
C THR A 57 -20.69 0.36 -0.92
N ILE A 58 -20.15 -0.22 -1.99
CA ILE A 58 -18.71 -0.42 -2.22
C ILE A 58 -18.34 -0.08 -3.66
N SER A 59 -17.17 0.48 -3.94
CA SER A 59 -16.78 0.80 -5.32
C SER A 59 -15.27 0.92 -5.51
N HIS A 60 -14.83 1.34 -6.70
CA HIS A 60 -13.43 1.60 -7.03
C HIS A 60 -12.46 0.47 -6.61
N PRO A 61 -12.67 -0.78 -7.07
CA PRO A 61 -11.73 -1.84 -6.76
C PRO A 61 -10.39 -1.62 -7.47
N SER A 62 -9.30 -1.92 -6.77
CA SER A 62 -7.95 -2.00 -7.34
C SER A 62 -7.31 -3.33 -6.98
N ILE A 63 -6.45 -3.87 -7.85
CA ILE A 63 -5.78 -5.16 -7.69
C ILE A 63 -4.28 -5.05 -7.95
N ALA A 64 -3.48 -5.68 -7.09
CA ALA A 64 -2.06 -5.91 -7.33
C ALA A 64 -1.73 -7.39 -7.22
N MET A 65 -0.85 -7.87 -8.11
CA MET A 65 -0.42 -9.27 -8.16
C MET A 65 1.10 -9.35 -8.21
N GLY A 66 1.69 -10.12 -7.30
CA GLY A 66 3.10 -10.49 -7.38
C GLY A 66 3.31 -11.53 -8.49
N GLY A 67 4.51 -11.61 -9.04
CA GLY A 67 4.89 -12.56 -10.09
C GLY A 67 4.75 -14.05 -9.72
N ASN A 68 4.57 -14.35 -8.43
CA ASN A 68 4.23 -15.68 -7.91
C ASN A 68 2.72 -15.99 -7.95
N GLY A 69 1.89 -15.06 -8.42
CA GLY A 69 0.44 -15.18 -8.56
C GLY A 69 -0.37 -14.83 -7.32
N HIS A 70 0.26 -14.54 -6.17
CA HIS A 70 -0.47 -13.98 -5.02
C HIS A 70 -0.95 -12.57 -5.34
N PHE A 71 -2.15 -12.22 -4.87
CA PHE A 71 -2.73 -10.92 -5.16
C PHE A 71 -3.55 -10.35 -3.99
N VAL A 72 -3.72 -9.05 -4.02
CA VAL A 72 -4.52 -8.27 -3.08
C VAL A 72 -5.50 -7.44 -3.88
N VAL A 73 -6.74 -7.40 -3.40
CA VAL A 73 -7.77 -6.50 -3.92
C VAL A 73 -8.15 -5.55 -2.81
N CYS A 74 -8.21 -4.26 -3.10
CA CYS A 74 -8.76 -3.23 -2.22
C CYS A 74 -9.92 -2.50 -2.89
N TRP A 75 -10.79 -1.88 -2.10
CA TRP A 75 -11.95 -1.12 -2.56
C TRP A 75 -12.42 -0.18 -1.45
N GLU A 76 -13.22 0.83 -1.79
CA GLU A 76 -13.84 1.72 -0.81
C GLU A 76 -15.25 1.25 -0.45
N GLY A 77 -15.73 1.58 0.76
CA GLY A 77 -17.12 1.43 1.14
C GLY A 77 -17.36 1.44 2.65
N HIS A 78 -18.64 1.38 3.04
CA HIS A 78 -19.04 1.32 4.45
C HIS A 78 -20.27 0.42 4.65
N PRO A 79 -20.36 -0.32 5.76
CA PRO A 79 -21.51 -1.19 6.07
C PRO A 79 -22.85 -0.46 6.06
N ASP A 80 -22.89 0.75 6.62
CA ASP A 80 -24.15 1.42 6.98
C ASP A 80 -24.42 2.75 6.26
N SER A 81 -23.46 3.27 5.47
CA SER A 81 -23.56 4.65 4.93
C SER A 81 -22.73 4.90 3.68
N ALA A 82 -23.35 5.43 2.62
CA ALA A 82 -22.60 5.88 1.45
C ALA A 82 -21.71 7.12 1.70
N ALA A 83 -21.88 7.79 2.84
CA ALA A 83 -21.18 9.03 3.19
C ALA A 83 -20.01 8.84 4.16
N GLU A 84 -19.71 7.60 4.59
CA GLU A 84 -18.71 7.29 5.62
C GLU A 84 -17.74 6.19 5.13
N LYS A 85 -17.30 6.27 3.88
CA LYS A 85 -16.48 5.23 3.26
C LYS A 85 -15.13 5.07 3.94
N ASP A 86 -14.76 3.80 4.14
CA ASP A 86 -13.44 3.33 4.54
C ASP A 86 -12.79 2.55 3.39
N ILE A 87 -11.49 2.25 3.52
CA ILE A 87 -10.78 1.36 2.60
C ILE A 87 -10.78 -0.06 3.15
N HIS A 88 -11.22 -1.01 2.33
CA HIS A 88 -11.27 -2.43 2.63
C HIS A 88 -10.32 -3.19 1.72
N ALA A 89 -9.83 -4.33 2.19
CA ALA A 89 -9.01 -5.20 1.37
C ALA A 89 -9.21 -6.69 1.69
N ARG A 90 -8.84 -7.52 0.71
CA ARG A 90 -8.79 -8.98 0.87
C ARG A 90 -7.62 -9.57 0.08
N ARG A 91 -7.03 -10.62 0.65
CA ARG A 91 -5.79 -11.25 0.20
C ARG A 91 -6.05 -12.63 -0.34
N TYR A 92 -5.35 -12.99 -1.40
CA TYR A 92 -5.55 -14.25 -2.12
C TYR A 92 -4.23 -14.96 -2.40
N LYS A 93 -4.28 -16.29 -2.37
CA LYS A 93 -3.20 -17.14 -2.88
C LYS A 93 -3.22 -17.16 -4.40
N PHE A 94 -2.12 -17.64 -4.98
CA PHE A 94 -2.00 -17.89 -6.41
C PHE A 94 -3.03 -18.87 -6.99
N ASP A 95 -3.70 -19.67 -6.15
CA ASP A 95 -4.79 -20.56 -6.57
C ASP A 95 -6.18 -19.90 -6.46
N GLY A 96 -6.26 -18.64 -6.03
CA GLY A 96 -7.50 -17.88 -5.86
C GLY A 96 -8.23 -18.16 -4.55
N SER A 97 -7.70 -19.01 -3.68
CA SER A 97 -8.23 -19.16 -2.32
C SER A 97 -7.91 -17.93 -1.48
N SER A 98 -8.89 -17.45 -0.70
CA SER A 98 -8.68 -16.31 0.19
C SER A 98 -7.71 -16.68 1.32
N MET A 99 -6.69 -15.88 1.55
CA MET A 99 -5.75 -16.02 2.66
C MET A 99 -6.27 -15.44 3.96
N SER A 100 -7.25 -14.55 3.87
CA SER A 100 -7.85 -13.89 5.00
C SER A 100 -9.33 -13.63 4.80
N GLN A 101 -10.00 -13.31 5.90
CA GLN A 101 -11.21 -12.50 5.84
C GLN A 101 -10.87 -11.12 5.27
N GLN A 102 -11.89 -10.43 4.77
CA GLN A 102 -11.82 -9.01 4.51
C GLN A 102 -11.41 -8.26 5.78
N PHE A 103 -10.71 -7.14 5.62
CA PHE A 103 -10.31 -6.27 6.72
C PHE A 103 -10.32 -4.81 6.26
N THR A 104 -10.58 -3.88 7.19
CA THR A 104 -10.42 -2.45 6.97
C THR A 104 -8.93 -2.09 7.02
N VAL A 105 -8.48 -1.32 6.04
CA VAL A 105 -7.08 -0.90 5.85
C VAL A 105 -6.75 0.28 6.74
N ASN A 106 -7.60 1.30 6.71
CA ASN A 106 -7.51 2.46 7.60
C ASN A 106 -8.00 2.09 9.01
N THR A 107 -7.38 2.70 10.02
CA THR A 107 -7.51 2.47 11.45
C THR A 107 -8.00 3.73 12.14
N THR A 108 -7.51 4.92 11.77
CA THR A 108 -8.14 6.22 12.10
C THR A 108 -7.56 7.33 11.21
N THR A 109 -8.33 7.81 10.24
CA THR A 109 -8.07 9.06 9.51
C THR A 109 -9.31 9.95 9.56
N PRO A 110 -9.17 11.28 9.48
CA PRO A 110 -10.33 12.16 9.55
C PRO A 110 -11.26 12.00 8.33
N GLY A 111 -12.57 11.99 8.54
CA GLY A 111 -13.56 12.03 7.46
C GLY A 111 -13.59 10.79 6.57
N VAL A 112 -13.89 10.98 5.27
CA VAL A 112 -14.13 9.90 4.29
C VAL A 112 -12.84 9.50 3.56
N GLN A 113 -12.64 8.21 3.32
CA GLN A 113 -11.53 7.64 2.54
C GLN A 113 -12.01 7.04 1.22
N GLU A 114 -11.38 7.43 0.10
CA GLU A 114 -11.81 7.06 -1.26
C GLU A 114 -10.63 6.79 -2.21
N TYR A 115 -10.96 6.21 -3.37
CA TYR A 115 -10.05 5.95 -4.49
C TYR A 115 -8.78 5.17 -4.10
N PRO A 116 -8.93 3.95 -3.56
CA PRO A 116 -7.78 3.19 -3.15
C PRO A 116 -6.98 2.66 -4.34
N GLY A 117 -5.66 2.68 -4.21
CA GLY A 117 -4.71 2.02 -5.11
C GLY A 117 -3.86 1.01 -4.34
N VAL A 118 -3.42 -0.06 -5.00
CA VAL A 118 -2.55 -1.07 -4.37
C VAL A 118 -1.38 -1.44 -5.28
N ALA A 119 -0.19 -1.63 -4.70
CA ALA A 119 0.96 -2.21 -5.37
C ALA A 119 1.63 -3.27 -4.51
N MET A 120 2.11 -4.35 -5.14
CA MET A 120 2.69 -5.53 -4.48
C MET A 120 3.96 -6.00 -5.20
N ASN A 121 4.96 -6.47 -4.45
CA ASN A 121 6.16 -7.12 -4.97
C ASN A 121 6.06 -8.66 -4.97
N ASN A 122 7.04 -9.37 -5.55
CA ASN A 122 7.00 -10.85 -5.58
C ASN A 122 7.21 -11.50 -4.20
N TRP A 123 7.60 -10.71 -3.20
CA TRP A 123 7.72 -11.14 -1.81
C TRP A 123 6.44 -10.98 -1.01
N ARG A 124 5.34 -10.53 -1.66
CA ARG A 124 4.03 -10.32 -1.06
C ARG A 124 4.00 -9.17 -0.06
N GLU A 125 5.01 -8.31 -0.07
CA GLU A 125 4.95 -7.01 0.59
C GLU A 125 4.15 -6.09 -0.34
N PHE A 126 3.33 -5.22 0.25
CA PHE A 126 2.43 -4.36 -0.52
C PHE A 126 2.14 -3.06 0.21
N VAL A 127 1.68 -2.08 -0.54
CA VAL A 127 1.19 -0.79 -0.02
C VAL A 127 -0.21 -0.58 -0.58
N ILE A 128 -1.10 -0.07 0.27
CA ILE A 128 -2.39 0.46 -0.14
C ILE A 128 -2.36 1.95 0.13
N ILE A 129 -2.79 2.73 -0.86
CA ILE A 129 -2.89 4.19 -0.82
C ILE A 129 -4.34 4.60 -1.05
N TRP A 130 -4.73 5.79 -0.61
CA TRP A 130 -6.06 6.36 -0.81
C TRP A 130 -6.01 7.88 -0.64
N ASP A 131 -7.05 8.59 -1.08
CA ASP A 131 -7.28 9.96 -0.62
C ASP A 131 -8.23 9.97 0.59
N SER A 132 -7.99 10.89 1.51
CA SER A 132 -8.81 11.07 2.72
C SER A 132 -9.11 12.54 2.92
N GLU A 133 -10.30 12.84 3.45
CA GLU A 133 -10.59 14.17 3.98
C GLU A 133 -9.58 14.53 5.07
N THR A 134 -9.22 15.81 5.14
CA THR A 134 -8.28 16.30 6.17
C THR A 134 -8.95 16.45 7.55
N SER A 135 -10.27 16.57 7.58
CA SER A 135 -11.11 16.57 8.78
C SER A 135 -12.53 16.14 8.44
N PRO A 136 -13.34 15.61 9.38
CA PRO A 136 -14.68 15.15 9.06
C PRO A 136 -15.55 16.27 8.47
N GLY A 137 -16.04 16.07 7.24
CA GLY A 137 -16.86 17.05 6.53
C GLY A 137 -16.07 18.15 5.82
N SER A 138 -14.74 18.03 5.74
CA SER A 138 -13.89 18.88 4.92
C SER A 138 -14.01 18.53 3.44
N SER A 139 -13.90 19.53 2.57
CA SER A 139 -13.71 19.29 1.14
C SER A 139 -12.24 19.02 0.78
N GLU A 140 -11.31 19.45 1.64
CA GLU A 140 -9.86 19.31 1.45
C GLU A 140 -9.45 17.84 1.64
N ARG A 141 -8.57 17.38 0.76
CA ARG A 141 -8.17 15.98 0.66
C ARG A 141 -6.65 15.86 0.61
N ASP A 142 -6.11 14.90 1.36
CA ASP A 142 -4.70 14.54 1.41
C ASP A 142 -4.54 13.07 0.97
N ILE A 143 -3.33 12.67 0.56
CA ILE A 143 -3.02 11.30 0.15
C ILE A 143 -2.39 10.54 1.31
N PHE A 144 -2.95 9.37 1.63
CA PHE A 144 -2.47 8.51 2.71
C PHE A 144 -2.11 7.13 2.19
N GLY A 145 -1.39 6.38 3.02
CA GLY A 145 -1.12 4.97 2.76
C GLY A 145 -0.81 4.16 4.01
N GLN A 146 -0.94 2.84 3.86
CA GLN A 146 -0.53 1.83 4.82
C GLN A 146 0.27 0.76 4.09
N ARG A 147 1.43 0.40 4.64
CA ARG A 147 2.26 -0.69 4.12
C ARG A 147 2.03 -1.97 4.90
N TYR A 148 2.28 -3.09 4.25
CA TYR A 148 2.10 -4.42 4.81
C TYR A 148 3.27 -5.34 4.46
N ASP A 149 3.63 -6.19 5.42
CA ASP A 149 4.67 -7.20 5.26
C ASP A 149 4.20 -8.45 4.50
N SER A 150 5.15 -9.35 4.21
CA SER A 150 4.88 -10.63 3.54
C SER A 150 4.02 -11.62 4.35
N LEU A 151 3.79 -11.34 5.63
CA LEU A 151 2.86 -12.01 6.56
C LEU A 151 1.56 -11.23 6.72
N TYR A 152 1.38 -10.17 5.93
CA TYR A 152 0.23 -9.30 5.85
C TYR A 152 -0.08 -8.50 7.12
N LYS A 153 0.94 -8.19 7.90
CA LYS A 153 0.84 -7.28 9.05
C LYS A 153 1.15 -5.85 8.62
N PRO A 154 0.44 -4.84 9.15
CA PRO A 154 0.78 -3.44 8.91
C PRO A 154 2.19 -3.15 9.42
N ILE A 155 2.94 -2.38 8.63
CA ILE A 155 4.27 -1.88 8.97
C ILE A 155 4.10 -0.44 9.46
N GLY A 156 4.33 -0.22 10.75
CA GLY A 156 4.09 1.08 11.36
C GLY A 156 2.62 1.51 11.25
N ASP A 157 2.41 2.79 11.52
CA ASP A 157 1.10 3.45 11.40
C ASP A 157 0.86 3.94 9.96
N GLU A 158 -0.38 4.37 9.70
CA GLU A 158 -0.73 5.10 8.49
C GLU A 158 0.10 6.36 8.35
N PHE A 159 0.44 6.72 7.12
CA PHE A 159 1.27 7.88 6.83
C PHE A 159 0.67 8.73 5.71
N LYS A 160 0.81 10.04 5.85
CA LYS A 160 0.55 10.98 4.76
C LYS A 160 1.69 10.93 3.74
N ILE A 161 1.34 10.92 2.47
CA ILE A 161 2.27 10.81 1.34
C ILE A 161 2.62 12.18 0.77
N ASN A 162 1.63 13.04 0.56
CA ASN A 162 1.86 14.36 -0.01
C ASN A 162 2.51 15.31 1.02
N THR A 163 3.50 16.08 0.56
CA THR A 163 4.10 17.15 1.36
C THR A 163 3.41 18.50 1.17
N TYR A 164 2.84 18.73 0.00
CA TYR A 164 2.03 19.91 -0.30
C TYR A 164 0.58 19.69 0.14
N VAL A 165 0.06 20.58 0.98
CA VAL A 165 -1.20 20.40 1.74
C VAL A 165 -2.21 21.54 1.51
N VAL A 166 -1.96 22.40 0.52
CA VAL A 166 -2.87 23.49 0.19
C VAL A 166 -3.83 22.99 -0.89
N ASP A 167 -5.12 23.24 -0.72
CA ASP A 167 -6.18 22.72 -1.59
C ASP A 167 -6.12 21.19 -1.75
N ASP A 168 -6.78 20.65 -2.76
CA ASP A 168 -7.06 19.21 -2.87
C ASP A 168 -5.91 18.40 -3.47
N GLN A 169 -5.61 17.26 -2.83
CA GLN A 169 -4.82 16.16 -3.36
C GLN A 169 -5.69 14.90 -3.47
N LYS A 170 -5.91 14.39 -4.68
CA LYS A 170 -6.93 13.38 -4.99
C LYS A 170 -6.45 12.33 -5.99
N TYR A 171 -7.20 11.23 -6.06
CA TYR A 171 -7.07 10.18 -7.09
C TYR A 171 -5.64 9.62 -7.20
N PRO A 172 -5.10 9.03 -6.12
CA PRO A 172 -3.73 8.58 -6.12
C PRO A 172 -3.58 7.24 -6.87
N ASP A 173 -2.40 7.02 -7.43
CA ASP A 173 -1.98 5.75 -8.04
C ASP A 173 -0.55 5.39 -7.58
N VAL A 174 -0.21 4.11 -7.55
CA VAL A 174 1.02 3.62 -6.92
C VAL A 174 1.70 2.52 -7.73
N ALA A 175 3.03 2.59 -7.78
CA ALA A 175 3.87 1.51 -8.28
C ALA A 175 4.94 1.14 -7.26
N MET A 176 5.20 -0.15 -7.10
CA MET A 176 6.19 -0.69 -6.17
C MET A 176 7.29 -1.44 -6.92
N LYS A 177 8.54 -1.17 -6.55
CA LYS A 177 9.70 -1.95 -6.94
C LYS A 177 9.78 -3.23 -6.15
N GLU A 178 10.53 -4.18 -6.70
CA GLU A 178 10.73 -5.47 -6.05
C GLU A 178 11.25 -5.30 -4.61
N ASN A 179 12.23 -4.42 -4.37
CA ASN A 179 12.73 -4.09 -3.03
C ASN A 179 11.77 -3.28 -2.13
N GLY A 180 10.47 -3.22 -2.42
CA GLY A 180 9.47 -2.59 -1.56
C GLY A 180 9.43 -1.05 -1.62
N GLN A 181 10.40 -0.40 -2.28
CA GLN A 181 10.34 1.04 -2.57
C GLN A 181 9.16 1.30 -3.51
N PHE A 182 8.38 2.35 -3.25
CA PHE A 182 7.24 2.69 -4.09
C PHE A 182 7.24 4.18 -4.45
N VAL A 183 6.59 4.49 -5.55
CA VAL A 183 6.28 5.85 -5.98
C VAL A 183 4.76 5.98 -6.02
N THR A 184 4.27 7.07 -5.46
CA THR A 184 2.86 7.44 -5.52
C THR A 184 2.74 8.68 -6.38
N VAL A 185 1.74 8.69 -7.26
CA VAL A 185 1.34 9.86 -8.05
C VAL A 185 -0.09 10.25 -7.71
N TRP A 186 -0.43 11.53 -7.80
CA TRP A 186 -1.77 12.03 -7.50
C TRP A 186 -2.07 13.31 -8.27
N GLN A 187 -3.34 13.68 -8.31
CA GLN A 187 -3.77 14.98 -8.79
C GLN A 187 -3.69 15.99 -7.63
N SER A 188 -3.05 17.15 -7.85
CA SER A 188 -2.95 18.23 -6.86
C SER A 188 -3.48 19.54 -7.44
N ASN A 189 -4.28 20.28 -6.67
CA ASN A 189 -4.80 21.58 -7.06
C ASN A 189 -3.87 22.72 -6.62
N GLU A 190 -3.63 23.68 -7.51
CA GLU A 190 -2.89 24.92 -7.27
C GLU A 190 -1.43 24.77 -6.79
N GLN A 191 -0.89 23.55 -6.74
CA GLN A 191 0.48 23.30 -6.32
C GLN A 191 1.53 23.99 -7.21
N ASP A 192 1.23 24.18 -8.49
CA ASP A 192 2.03 24.95 -9.44
C ASP A 192 1.36 26.27 -9.87
N SER A 193 0.31 26.69 -9.15
CA SER A 193 -0.51 27.87 -9.44
C SER A 193 -1.21 27.84 -10.82
N SER A 194 -1.48 26.64 -11.36
CA SER A 194 -2.16 26.46 -12.65
C SER A 194 -3.42 25.59 -12.59
N GLY A 195 -3.98 25.40 -11.39
CA GLY A 195 -5.08 24.48 -11.12
C GLY A 195 -4.57 23.05 -10.92
N TYR A 196 -5.28 22.06 -11.47
CA TYR A 196 -4.96 20.65 -11.27
C TYR A 196 -3.78 20.17 -12.13
N GLY A 197 -2.73 19.66 -11.46
CA GLY A 197 -1.58 18.99 -12.07
C GLY A 197 -1.37 17.57 -11.52
N ILE A 198 -0.48 16.80 -12.14
CA ILE A 198 -0.05 15.47 -11.65
C ILE A 198 1.29 15.61 -10.96
N PHE A 199 1.34 15.17 -9.71
CA PHE A 199 2.51 15.20 -8.85
C PHE A 199 2.83 13.80 -8.38
N GLY A 200 4.03 13.60 -7.85
CA GLY A 200 4.41 12.32 -7.31
C GLY A 200 5.61 12.41 -6.40
N GLU A 201 5.62 11.51 -5.42
CA GLU A 201 6.68 11.39 -4.43
C GLU A 201 7.02 9.92 -4.23
N PHE A 202 8.28 9.67 -3.88
CA PHE A 202 8.66 8.36 -3.37
C PHE A 202 8.09 8.20 -1.96
N GLY A 203 7.56 7.02 -1.68
CA GLY A 203 7.07 6.69 -0.35
C GLY A 203 8.12 6.95 0.74
N PRO A 204 7.70 7.33 1.96
CA PRO A 204 8.63 7.67 3.03
C PRO A 204 9.57 6.50 3.33
N LYS A 205 10.86 6.81 3.47
CA LYS A 205 11.85 5.88 4.03
C LYS A 205 11.60 5.79 5.53
N ILE A 206 11.29 4.60 6.03
CA ILE A 206 10.85 4.41 7.41
C ILE A 206 12.04 4.40 8.40
N CYS A 207 13.27 4.16 7.94
CA CYS A 207 14.46 4.33 8.78
C CYS A 207 15.77 4.39 7.98
N CYS A 208 16.81 4.99 8.58
CA CYS A 208 18.18 5.04 8.06
C CYS A 208 18.88 3.67 8.00
N ALA A 209 18.35 2.67 8.72
CA ALA A 209 18.79 1.28 8.71
C ALA A 209 18.11 0.39 7.65
N ASP A 210 17.14 0.91 6.90
CA ASP A 210 16.50 0.20 5.79
C ASP A 210 17.39 0.30 4.53
N PHE A 211 18.50 -0.43 4.55
CA PHE A 211 19.47 -0.48 3.44
C PHE A 211 18.88 -1.08 2.16
N SER A 212 17.83 -1.89 2.28
CA SER A 212 17.10 -2.43 1.13
C SER A 212 16.09 -1.45 0.54
N GLY A 213 15.63 -0.47 1.32
CA GLY A 213 14.60 0.50 0.97
C GLY A 213 13.16 -0.05 1.05
N ASN A 214 12.95 -1.20 1.69
CA ASN A 214 11.68 -1.92 1.75
C ASN A 214 10.77 -1.51 2.92
N GLY A 215 11.20 -0.55 3.74
CA GLY A 215 10.49 -0.08 4.93
C GLY A 215 10.69 -0.93 6.18
N PHE A 216 11.55 -1.94 6.14
CA PHE A 216 11.86 -2.81 7.27
C PHE A 216 13.34 -2.73 7.63
N VAL A 217 13.67 -3.01 8.89
CA VAL A 217 15.02 -3.45 9.26
C VAL A 217 14.97 -4.95 9.44
N ASN A 218 15.33 -5.71 8.41
CA ASN A 218 15.31 -7.16 8.44
C ASN A 218 16.59 -7.76 7.82
N PHE A 219 16.61 -9.09 7.63
CA PHE A 219 17.79 -9.77 7.10
C PHE A 219 18.17 -9.30 5.68
N ARG A 220 17.24 -8.70 4.92
CA ARG A 220 17.52 -8.12 3.59
C ARG A 220 18.35 -6.86 3.69
N ASP A 221 18.14 -6.05 4.72
CA ASP A 221 18.95 -4.86 5.00
C ASP A 221 20.36 -5.27 5.41
N TYR A 222 20.48 -6.37 6.18
CA TYR A 222 21.78 -6.97 6.48
C TYR A 222 22.46 -7.49 5.20
N CYS A 223 21.75 -8.22 4.33
CA CYS A 223 22.33 -8.69 3.07
C CYS A 223 22.73 -7.54 2.15
N ALA A 224 21.89 -6.51 2.02
CA ALA A 224 22.19 -5.32 1.22
C ALA A 224 23.44 -4.61 1.76
N MET A 225 23.50 -4.40 3.09
CA MET A 225 24.66 -3.84 3.77
C MET A 225 25.91 -4.72 3.60
N ALA A 226 25.81 -6.04 3.75
CA ALA A 226 26.94 -6.98 3.63
C ALA A 226 27.46 -7.08 2.19
N GLU A 227 26.59 -7.04 1.19
CA GLU A 227 26.99 -6.97 -0.22
C GLU A 227 27.69 -5.66 -0.56
N GLU A 228 27.22 -4.52 -0.03
CA GLU A 228 27.94 -3.26 -0.14
C GLU A 228 29.28 -3.31 0.61
N TRP A 229 29.34 -3.99 1.76
CA TRP A 229 30.55 -4.13 2.60
C TRP A 229 31.66 -4.81 1.79
N LEU A 230 31.30 -5.92 1.16
CA LEU A 230 32.22 -6.72 0.35
C LEU A 230 32.71 -5.97 -0.90
N LYS A 231 31.96 -4.97 -1.39
CA LYS A 231 32.31 -4.18 -2.58
C LYS A 231 33.18 -2.97 -2.26
N ASN A 232 32.92 -2.30 -1.13
CA ASN A 232 33.42 -0.94 -0.88
C ASN A 232 34.21 -0.78 0.43
N GLU A 233 34.37 -1.83 1.24
CA GLU A 233 35.01 -1.81 2.58
C GLU A 233 34.36 -0.87 3.63
N ASN A 234 33.35 -0.07 3.26
CA ASN A 234 32.53 0.73 4.18
C ASN A 234 31.12 0.96 3.60
N PRO A 235 30.12 0.11 3.93
CA PRO A 235 28.76 0.17 3.37
C PRO A 235 27.79 1.05 4.14
N LEU A 236 28.13 1.42 5.38
CA LEU A 236 27.30 2.32 6.14
C LEU A 236 27.43 3.69 5.47
N ARG A 237 26.34 4.18 4.89
CA ARG A 237 26.27 5.49 4.24
C ARG A 237 25.55 6.53 5.11
N ALA A 238 25.10 6.09 6.28
CA ALA A 238 24.39 6.89 7.25
C ALA A 238 25.06 6.67 8.61
N ASP A 239 25.28 7.78 9.29
CA ASP A 239 25.52 7.84 10.73
C ASP A 239 24.17 7.58 11.41
N LEU A 240 24.04 6.43 12.05
CA LEU A 240 22.79 5.92 12.63
C LEU A 240 22.59 6.39 14.07
N ILE A 241 23.63 6.99 14.68
CA ILE A 241 23.61 7.49 16.06
C ILE A 241 23.91 9.00 16.18
N ASP A 242 23.98 9.69 15.05
CA ASP A 242 24.22 11.13 14.89
C ASP A 242 25.52 11.63 15.59
N ASP A 243 26.58 10.82 15.60
CA ASP A 243 27.87 11.17 16.23
C ASP A 243 28.89 11.82 15.27
N ASN A 244 28.47 12.09 14.03
CA ASN A 244 29.23 12.56 12.88
C ASN A 244 30.35 11.62 12.42
N THR A 245 30.32 10.37 12.83
CA THR A 245 31.19 9.32 12.32
C THR A 245 30.36 8.17 11.78
N ILE A 246 30.99 7.36 10.91
CA ILE A 246 30.38 6.13 10.41
C ILE A 246 31.34 5.01 10.83
N ASP A 247 30.97 4.28 11.88
CA ASP A 247 31.84 3.31 12.54
C ASP A 247 31.12 2.03 13.02
N GLU A 248 31.80 1.23 13.85
CA GLU A 248 31.28 -0.04 14.37
C GLU A 248 30.10 0.16 15.36
N GLN A 249 29.94 1.35 15.93
CA GLN A 249 28.83 1.70 16.81
C GLN A 249 27.54 1.89 16.01
N ASP A 250 27.62 2.45 14.80
CA ASP A 250 26.51 2.46 13.84
C ASP A 250 26.09 1.05 13.44
N LEU A 251 27.07 0.15 13.19
CA LEU A 251 26.79 -1.27 12.95
C LEU A 251 26.12 -1.92 14.17
N GLY A 252 26.54 -1.55 15.38
CA GLY A 252 25.91 -1.96 16.64
C GLY A 252 24.47 -1.45 16.76
N ALA A 253 24.21 -0.20 16.38
CA ALA A 253 22.88 0.40 16.36
C ALA A 253 21.98 -0.27 15.32
N PHE A 254 22.49 -0.55 14.13
CA PHE A 254 21.82 -1.36 13.10
C PHE A 254 21.43 -2.74 13.63
N CYS A 255 22.38 -3.47 14.25
CA CYS A 255 22.10 -4.78 14.85
C CYS A 255 21.08 -4.70 15.99
N LYS A 256 21.06 -3.60 16.76
CA LYS A 256 20.10 -3.38 17.83
C LYS A 256 18.70 -3.10 17.29
N GLN A 257 18.59 -2.30 16.22
CA GLN A 257 17.33 -2.05 15.50
C GLN A 257 16.82 -3.33 14.82
N TRP A 258 17.72 -4.19 14.33
CA TRP A 258 17.38 -5.52 13.82
C TRP A 258 16.82 -6.48 14.89
N LEU A 259 17.25 -6.33 16.14
CA LEU A 259 16.79 -7.14 17.29
C LEU A 259 15.58 -6.56 18.02
N THR A 260 15.18 -5.32 17.72
CA THR A 260 14.08 -4.62 18.38
C THR A 260 12.95 -4.42 17.37
N PRO A 261 11.80 -5.08 17.50
CA PRO A 261 10.68 -4.88 16.58
C PRO A 261 10.31 -3.40 16.47
N CYS A 262 10.14 -2.88 15.25
CA CYS A 262 9.89 -1.47 14.93
C CYS A 262 8.58 -0.85 15.47
N TYR A 263 7.97 -1.41 16.53
CA TYR A 263 6.78 -0.83 17.16
C TYR A 263 7.09 0.33 18.12
N GLU A 264 8.36 0.65 18.37
CA GLU A 264 8.77 1.70 19.33
C GLU A 264 9.60 2.83 18.71
N CYS A 265 9.68 2.96 17.38
CA CYS A 265 10.36 4.11 16.76
C CYS A 265 9.49 5.38 16.70
N ASN A 266 8.55 5.53 17.64
CA ASN A 266 7.88 6.80 17.91
C ASN A 266 8.69 7.56 18.97
N GLU A 267 9.26 8.68 18.55
CA GLU A 267 9.84 9.75 19.38
C GLU A 267 10.94 9.35 20.38
N VAL A 268 12.20 9.60 19.99
CA VAL A 268 13.14 10.20 20.94
C VAL A 268 13.56 11.55 20.38
N ASP A 269 12.76 12.55 20.74
CA ASP A 269 13.11 13.96 20.70
C ASP A 269 14.34 14.15 21.59
N ILE A 270 15.55 14.17 21.01
CA ILE A 270 16.74 14.67 21.69
C ILE A 270 16.77 16.17 21.46
N LYS A 271 16.06 16.91 22.31
CA LYS A 271 16.43 18.29 22.65
C LYS A 271 16.89 18.31 24.11
N GLY A 272 18.00 19.04 24.31
CA GLY A 272 18.77 19.08 25.55
C GLY A 272 18.05 19.60 26.78
#